data_AF-A0AAW6YHP7-F1
#
_entry.id   AF-A0AAW6YHP7-F1
#
_cell.length_a   1.000
_cell.length_b   1.000
_cell.length_c   1.000
_cell.angle_alpha   90.00
_cell.angle_beta   90.00
_cell.angle_gamma   90.00
#
_symmetry.space_group_name_H-M   'P 1'
#
loop_
_entity.id
_entity.type
_entity.pdbx_description
1 polymer ?
#
loop_
_entity_poly.entity_id
_entity_poly.type
_entity_poly.pdbx_seq_one_letter_code
_entity_poly.pdbx_strand_id
1 'polypeptide(L)' 'MTTAKEYIQSTFEAVKARNAHEAEFLQAVEEFLNTLEPVFEKHPEYIEENILARITEPERVI' A
#
# COMPACT_ATOMS: atom_id res chain seq x y z
N MET A 1 11.29 -9.70 -10.67
CA MET A 1 11.04 -9.56 -9.22
C MET A 1 10.61 -8.13 -9.01
N THR A 2 9.40 -7.92 -8.50
CA THR A 2 8.91 -6.58 -8.18
C THR A 2 9.68 -6.07 -6.97
N THR A 3 10.25 -4.86 -7.06
CA THR A 3 10.95 -4.26 -5.92
C THR A 3 9.95 -3.80 -4.86
N ALA A 4 10.38 -3.70 -3.59
CA ALA A 4 9.55 -3.19 -2.50
C ALA A 4 8.92 -1.84 -2.84
N LYS A 5 9.70 -0.95 -3.47
CA LYS A 5 9.26 0.37 -3.93
C LYS A 5 8.18 0.31 -5.00
N GLU A 6 8.35 -0.53 -6.03
CA GLU A 6 7.33 -0.71 -7.08
C GLU A 6 6.04 -1.30 -6.50
N TYR A 7 6.15 -2.23 -5.55
CA TYR A 7 5.01 -2.84 -4.89
C TYR A 7 4.19 -1.81 -4.08
N ILE A 8 4.88 -1.00 -3.27
CA ILE A 8 4.26 0.10 -2.52
C ILE A 8 3.60 1.11 -3.45
N GLN A 9 4.30 1.56 -4.50
CA GLN A 9 3.77 2.55 -5.43
C GLN A 9 2.51 2.05 -6.14
N SER A 10 2.53 0.81 -6.65
CA SER A 10 1.37 0.24 -7.35
C SER A 10 0.14 0.12 -6.44
N THR A 11 0.35 -0.19 -5.16
CA THR A 11 -0.72 -0.25 -4.16
C THR A 11 -1.26 1.15 -3.85
N PHE A 12 -0.39 2.14 -3.67
CA PHE A 12 -0.80 3.52 -3.44
C PHE A 12 -1.62 4.08 -4.59
N GLU A 13 -1.22 3.86 -5.84
CA GLU A 13 -2.00 4.29 -7.02
C GLU A 13 -3.39 3.65 -7.04
N ALA A 14 -3.52 2.38 -6.63
CA ALA A 14 -4.82 1.71 -6.54
C ALA A 14 -5.73 2.34 -5.46
N VAL A 15 -5.16 2.71 -4.30
CA VAL A 15 -5.89 3.41 -3.23
C VAL A 15 -6.28 4.82 -3.69
N LYS A 16 -5.35 5.55 -4.30
CA LYS A 16 -5.55 6.90 -4.84
C LYS A 16 -6.66 6.95 -5.88
N ALA A 17 -6.73 5.97 -6.77
CA ALA A 17 -7.78 5.90 -7.78
C ALA A 17 -9.19 5.74 -7.18
N ARG A 18 -9.31 5.11 -6.00
CA ARG A 18 -10.60 4.84 -5.33
C ARG A 18 -11.02 5.97 -4.40
N ASN A 19 -10.06 6.59 -3.71
CA ASN A 19 -10.29 7.61 -2.70
C ASN A 19 -9.79 8.99 -3.17
N ALA A 20 -9.85 9.27 -4.47
CA ALA A 20 -9.31 10.49 -5.08
C ALA A 20 -9.84 11.81 -4.48
N HIS A 21 -10.98 11.76 -3.79
CA HIS A 21 -11.64 12.90 -3.17
C HIS A 21 -11.28 13.10 -1.69
N GLU A 22 -10.43 12.24 -1.11
CA GLU A 22 -10.07 12.25 0.31
C GLU A 22 -8.58 12.60 0.47
N ALA A 23 -8.22 13.89 0.36
CA ALA A 23 -6.82 14.33 0.32
C ALA A 23 -6.04 13.96 1.59
N GLU A 24 -6.63 14.16 2.77
CA GLU A 24 -6.01 13.87 4.06
C GLU A 24 -5.80 12.36 4.27
N PHE A 25 -6.75 11.54 3.81
CA PHE A 25 -6.61 10.09 3.81
C PHE A 25 -5.45 9.66 2.91
N LEU A 26 -5.41 10.17 1.67
CA LEU A 26 -4.34 9.84 0.73
C LEU A 26 -2.96 10.26 1.23
N GLN A 27 -2.85 11.44 1.85
CA GLN A 27 -1.60 11.88 2.46
C GLN A 27 -1.15 10.93 3.58
N ALA A 28 -2.06 10.57 4.49
CA ALA A 28 -1.74 9.67 5.60
C ALA A 28 -1.31 8.27 5.10
N VAL A 29 -1.99 7.77 4.07
CA VAL A 29 -1.62 6.49 3.42
C VAL A 29 -0.25 6.59 2.77
N GLU A 30 0.05 7.65 2.01
CA GLU A 30 1.35 7.84 1.37
C GLU A 30 2.48 7.88 2.39
N GLU A 31 2.34 8.68 3.44
CA GLU A 31 3.33 8.80 4.52
C GLU A 31 3.54 7.44 5.21
N PHE A 32 2.48 6.72 5.54
CA PHE A 32 2.56 5.42 6.17
C PHE A 32 3.25 4.38 5.28
N LEU A 33 2.84 4.26 4.01
CA LEU A 33 3.37 3.27 3.08
C LEU A 33 4.87 3.44 2.84
N ASN A 34 5.35 4.68 2.76
CA ASN A 34 6.77 4.98 2.62
C ASN A 34 7.61 4.50 3.81
N THR A 35 7.04 4.38 5.01
CA THR A 35 7.75 3.81 6.17
C THR A 35 7.94 2.30 6.10
N LEU A 36 7.19 1.60 5.23
CA LEU A 36 7.18 0.13 5.15
C LEU A 36 8.19 -0.44 4.14
N GLU A 37 8.80 0.39 3.28
CA GLU A 37 9.82 -0.04 2.32
C GLU A 37 10.90 -0.97 2.93
N PRO A 38 11.57 -0.64 4.05
CA PRO A 38 12.59 -1.52 4.63
C PRO A 38 12.03 -2.84 5.21
N VAL A 39 10.72 -2.93 5.47
CA VAL A 39 10.08 -4.18 5.91
C VAL A 39 9.94 -5.12 4.74
N PHE A 40 9.44 -4.63 3.60
CA PHE A 40 9.26 -5.44 2.38
C PHE A 40 10.58 -5.83 1.72
N GLU A 41 11.64 -5.02 1.88
CA GLU A 41 12.99 -5.42 1.46
C GLU A 41 13.55 -6.59 2.29
N LYS A 42 13.24 -6.63 3.59
CA LYS A 42 13.67 -7.72 4.49
C LYS A 42 12.78 -8.95 4.41
N HIS A 43 11.52 -8.77 4.02
CA HIS A 43 10.48 -9.78 3.96
C HIS A 43 9.81 -9.81 2.57
N PRO A 44 10.52 -10.29 1.54
CA PRO A 44 9.97 -10.40 0.19
C PRO A 44 8.73 -11.31 0.12
N GLU A 45 8.56 -12.24 1.06
CA GLU A 45 7.38 -13.11 1.17
C GLU A 45 6.07 -12.32 1.30
N TYR A 46 6.09 -11.12 1.90
CA TYR A 46 4.89 -10.29 2.02
C TYR A 46 4.46 -9.65 0.69
N ILE A 47 5.43 -9.45 -0.22
CA ILE A 47 5.16 -8.99 -1.59
C ILE A 47 4.52 -10.15 -2.37
N GLU A 48 5.06 -11.36 -2.22
CA GLU A 48 4.54 -12.57 -2.89
C GLU A 48 3.10 -12.90 -2.44
N GLU A 49 2.81 -12.76 -1.16
CA GLU A 49 1.46 -12.97 -0.56
C GLU A 49 0.50 -11.78 -0.76
N ASN A 50 0.97 -10.72 -1.41
CA ASN A 50 0.22 -9.49 -1.68
C ASN A 50 -0.49 -8.90 -0.44
N ILE A 51 0.24 -8.84 0.68
CA ILE A 51 -0.31 -8.44 1.99
C ILE A 51 -0.78 -6.99 2.00
N LEU A 52 -0.05 -6.09 1.35
CA LEU A 52 -0.35 -4.65 1.38
C LEU A 52 -1.71 -4.36 0.72
N ALA A 53 -1.98 -4.95 -0.44
CA ALA A 53 -3.27 -4.83 -1.11
C ALA A 53 -4.43 -5.32 -0.23
N ARG A 54 -4.21 -6.39 0.55
CA ARG A 54 -5.23 -6.95 1.46
C ARG A 54 -5.52 -6.03 2.64
N ILE A 55 -4.52 -5.35 3.20
CA ILE A 55 -4.68 -4.45 4.35
C ILE A 55 -5.28 -3.11 3.92
N THR A 56 -4.99 -2.65 2.70
CA THR A 56 -5.59 -1.42 2.17
C THR A 56 -7.05 -1.58 1.75
N GLU A 57 -7.56 -2.81 1.69
CA GLU A 57 -8.96 -3.11 1.42
C GLU A 57 -9.72 -3.23 2.74
N PRO A 58 -10.77 -2.41 2.98
CA PRO A 58 -11.56 -2.55 4.18
C PRO A 58 -12.29 -3.90 4.21
N GLU A 59 -12.09 -4.68 5.28
CA GLU A 59 -12.75 -5.99 5.45
C GLU A 59 -14.28 -5.90 5.49
N ARG A 60 -14.81 -4.73 5.88
CA ARG A 60 -16.24 -4.43 5.91
C ARG A 60 -16.45 -2.91 5.79
N VAL A 61 -17.39 -2.52 4.94
CA VAL A 61 -17.91 -1.14 4.84
C VAL A 61 -19.38 -1.19 5.24
N ILE A 62 -19.81 -0.34 6.18
CA ILE A 62 -21.20 -0.23 6.68
C ILE A 62 -21.71 1.18 6.39
#